data_AF-A0A1W1EKQ1-F1
#
_entry.id   AF-A0A1W1EKQ1-F1
#
_cell.length_a   1.000
_cell.length_b   1.000
_cell.length_c   1.000
_cell.angle_alpha   90.00
_cell.angle_beta   90.00
_cell.angle_gamma   90.00
#
_symmetry.space_group_name_H-M   'P 1'
#
loop_
_entity.id
_entity.type
_entity.pdbx_description
1 polymer ?
#
loop_
_entity_poly.entity_id
_entity_poly.type
_entity_poly.pdbx_seq_one_letter_code
_entity_poly.pdbx_strand_id
1 'polypeptide(L)' 'MRAIFIKNIEKLDSGEFVLVAKPQILSENFISLNKSYLHALHRTTAIVSK' A
#
# COMPACT_ATOMS: atom_id res chain seq x y z
N MET A 1 -2.58 4.57 -7.57
CA MET A 1 -2.50 3.29 -6.83
C MET A 1 -1.39 2.37 -7.32
N ARG A 2 -1.40 1.88 -8.58
CA ARG A 2 -0.36 0.95 -9.08
C ARG A 2 1.07 1.44 -8.87
N ALA A 3 1.35 2.72 -9.13
CA ALA A 3 2.67 3.32 -8.88
C ALA A 3 3.08 3.28 -7.40
N ILE A 4 2.15 3.46 -6.47
CA ILE A 4 2.41 3.40 -5.02
C ILE A 4 2.71 1.96 -4.60
N PHE A 5 1.99 0.99 -5.15
CA PHE A 5 2.25 -0.44 -4.91
C PHE A 5 3.65 -0.84 -5.37
N ILE A 6 3.99 -0.56 -6.64
CA ILE A 6 5.31 -0.85 -7.22
C ILE A 6 6.43 -0.16 -6.43
N LYS A 7 6.25 1.12 -6.06
CA LYS A 7 7.24 1.88 -5.27
C LYS A 7 7.58 1.24 -3.93
N ASN A 8 6.67 0.45 -3.36
CA ASN A 8 6.84 -0.15 -2.04
C ASN A 8 6.93 -1.69 -2.09
N ILE A 9 7.16 -2.28 -3.27
CA ILE A 9 7.20 -3.75 -3.42
C ILE A 9 8.32 -4.38 -2.59
N GLU A 10 9.46 -3.70 -2.45
CA GLU A 10 10.61 -4.13 -1.64
C GLU A 10 10.32 -4.21 -0.12
N LYS A 11 9.18 -3.65 0.32
CA LYS A 11 8.73 -3.72 1.72
C LYS A 11 7.78 -4.88 1.97
N LEU A 12 7.37 -5.59 0.92
CA LEU A 12 6.48 -6.73 1.01
C LEU A 12 7.30 -8.00 1.17
N ASP A 13 6.84 -8.90 2.03
CA ASP A 13 7.36 -10.27 2.06
C ASP A 13 7.08 -11.00 0.74
N SER A 14 7.78 -12.08 0.47
CA SER A 14 7.48 -12.93 -0.69
C SER A 14 6.08 -13.53 -0.57
N GLY A 15 5.23 -13.31 -1.57
CA GLY A 15 3.88 -13.86 -1.59
C GLY A 15 2.97 -13.17 -2.59
N GLU A 16 1.69 -13.54 -2.55
CA GLU A 16 0.63 -12.94 -3.36
C GLU A 16 -0.13 -11.91 -2.54
N PHE A 17 -0.28 -10.70 -3.06
CA PHE A 17 -0.98 -9.60 -2.38
C PHE A 17 -2.00 -8.94 -3.28
N VAL A 18 -3.12 -8.56 -2.68
CA VAL A 18 -4.18 -7.80 -3.36
C VAL A 18 -4.34 -6.46 -2.67
N LEU A 19 -4.17 -5.38 -3.45
CA LEU A 19 -4.45 -4.02 -2.99
C LEU A 19 -5.91 -3.67 -3.32
N VAL A 20 -6.75 -3.57 -2.29
CA VAL A 20 -8.15 -3.14 -2.41
C VAL A 20 -8.32 -1.72 -1.88
N ALA A 21 -9.01 -0.88 -2.66
CA ALA A 21 -9.21 0.54 -2.35
C ALA A 21 -10.71 0.84 -2.19
N LYS A 22 -11.07 1.59 -1.15
CA LYS A 22 -12.42 2.16 -1.06
C LYS A 22 -12.56 3.33 -2.05
N PRO A 23 -13.74 3.56 -2.67
CA PRO A 23 -13.91 4.62 -3.67
C PRO A 23 -13.49 6.02 -3.21
N GLN A 24 -13.66 6.33 -1.92
CA GLN A 24 -13.32 7.63 -1.32
C GLN A 24 -11.82 7.98 -1.46
N ILE A 25 -10.94 6.97 -1.57
CA ILE A 25 -9.50 7.19 -1.69
C ILE A 25 -9.10 7.68 -3.10
N LEU A 26 -9.99 7.55 -4.09
CA LEU A 26 -9.71 7.93 -5.48
C LEU A 26 -9.69 9.45 -5.69
N SER A 27 -10.31 10.21 -4.79
CA SER A 27 -10.25 11.68 -4.79
C SER A 27 -9.00 12.25 -4.10
N GLU A 28 -8.17 11.41 -3.48
CA GLU A 28 -6.95 11.86 -2.81
C GLU A 28 -5.82 12.15 -3.80
N ASN A 29 -5.02 13.18 -3.49
CA ASN A 29 -3.77 13.40 -4.22
C ASN A 29 -2.74 12.30 -3.91
N PHE A 30 -1.70 12.20 -4.73
CA PHE A 30 -0.67 11.16 -4.61
C PHE A 30 0.00 11.10 -3.23
N ILE A 31 0.24 12.25 -2.60
CA ILE A 31 0.92 12.32 -1.29
C ILE A 31 0.03 11.73 -0.20
N SER A 32 -1.24 12.14 -0.14
CA SER A 32 -2.23 11.61 0.81
C SER A 32 -2.45 10.12 0.58
N LEU A 33 -2.60 9.71 -0.69
CA LEU A 33 -2.80 8.33 -1.08
C LEU A 33 -1.62 7.44 -0.65
N ASN A 34 -0.38 7.93 -0.75
CA ASN A 34 0.81 7.20 -0.31
C ASN A 34 0.85 7.05 1.22
N LYS A 35 0.41 8.06 1.98
CA LYS A 35 0.29 7.95 3.45
C LYS A 35 -0.75 6.91 3.83
N SER A 36 -1.92 6.93 3.19
CA SER A 36 -3.00 5.96 3.41
C SER A 36 -2.56 4.54 3.08
N TYR A 37 -1.80 4.35 1.98
CA TYR A 37 -1.19 3.07 1.64
C TYR A 37 -0.23 2.57 2.72
N LEU A 38 0.73 3.40 3.16
CA LEU A 38 1.70 2.99 4.18
C LEU A 38 1.01 2.65 5.50
N HIS A 39 0.02 3.45 5.90
CA HIS A 39 -0.78 3.17 7.09
C HIS A 39 -1.53 1.83 7.01
N ALA A 40 -2.10 1.49 5.85
CA ALA A 40 -2.72 0.19 5.62
C ALA A 40 -1.68 -0.93 5.66
N LEU A 41 -0.55 -0.75 5.00
CA LEU A 41 0.54 -1.73 4.94
C LEU A 41 1.08 -2.06 6.35
N HIS A 42 1.28 -1.06 7.22
CA HIS A 42 1.72 -1.25 8.61
C HIS A 42 0.74 -2.03 9.50
N ARG A 43 -0.51 -2.20 9.07
CA ARG A 43 -1.52 -2.97 9.79
C ARG A 43 -1.71 -4.38 9.24
N THR A 44 -0.97 -4.73 8.20
CA THR A 44 -1.03 -6.05 7.55
C THR A 44 0.17 -6.88 7.97
N THR A 45 0.05 -8.21 7.84
CA THR A 45 1.17 -9.14 7.96
C THR A 45 2.03 -9.19 6.69
N ALA A 46 1.82 -8.27 5.74
CA ALA A 46 2.52 -8.25 4.46
C ALA A 46 3.89 -7.57 4.54
N ILE A 47 4.18 -6.84 5.62
CA ILE A 47 5.48 -6.17 5.80
C ILE A 47 6.54 -7.20 6.18
N VAL A 48 7.70 -7.09 5.52
CA VAL A 48 8.92 -7.80 5.90
C VAL A 48 9.21 -7.56 7.37
N SER A 49 9.02 -8.61 8.18
CA SER A 49 9.45 -8.62 9.57
C SER A 49 10.98 -8.67 9.57
N LYS A 50 11.61 -7.54 9.89
CA LYS A 50 13.06 -7.49 10.18
C LYS A 50 13.38 -8.22 11.48
#